data_AF-A0A4R9PD51-F1
#
_entry.id   AF-A0A4R9PD51-F1
#
_cell.length_a   1.000
_cell.length_b   1.000
_cell.length_c   1.000
_cell.angle_alpha   90.00
_cell.angle_beta   90.00
_cell.angle_gamma   90.00
#
_symmetry.space_group_name_H-M   'P 1'
#
loop_
_entity.id
_entity.type
_entity.pdbx_description
1 polymer ?
#
loop_
_entity_poly.entity_id
_entity_poly.type
_entity_poly.pdbx_seq_one_letter_code
_entity_poly.pdbx_strand_id
1 'polypeptide(L)'
;FEAEEGPAPNADVEEVTNYLDALAYARDQLASKQGLPISMRLLNEAHKRLMRDVRGSNKQPGDVRRSQNWIGGSRPGNATNVPAPPDKLPQLLSEFEKYIPVDDP
;
A
#
# COMPACT_ATOMS: atom_id res chain seq x y z
N PHE A 1 13.37 -11.85 -9.51
CA PHE A 1 12.24 -11.46 -10.36
C PHE A 1 11.36 -12.68 -10.42
N GLU A 2 10.41 -12.81 -9.50
CA GLU A 2 9.45 -13.90 -9.57
C GLU A 2 8.36 -13.42 -10.52
N ALA A 3 8.35 -13.98 -11.73
CA ALA A 3 7.19 -13.88 -12.59
C ALA A 3 6.11 -14.75 -11.93
N GLU A 4 5.15 -14.12 -11.25
CA GLU A 4 3.98 -14.86 -10.76
C GLU A 4 3.14 -15.31 -11.95
N GLU A 5 2.67 -16.57 -11.89
CA GLU A 5 1.79 -17.20 -12.86
C GLU A 5 0.58 -16.31 -13.20
N GLY A 6 0.10 -16.41 -14.44
CA GLY A 6 -1.04 -15.64 -14.91
C GLY A 6 -2.27 -15.80 -14.00
N PRO A 7 -3.08 -14.74 -13.83
CA PRO A 7 -4.17 -14.74 -12.88
C PRO A 7 -5.13 -15.92 -13.13
N ALA A 8 -5.55 -16.57 -12.05
CA ALA A 8 -6.66 -17.52 -12.08
C ALA A 8 -7.92 -16.80 -12.63
N PRO A 9 -8.86 -17.50 -13.27
CA PRO A 9 -10.02 -16.89 -13.92
C PRO A 9 -10.90 -15.99 -13.02
N ASN A 10 -10.77 -16.07 -11.70
CA ASN A 10 -11.49 -15.24 -10.73
C ASN A 10 -10.63 -14.18 -10.03
N ALA A 11 -9.32 -14.10 -10.31
CA ALA A 11 -8.40 -13.23 -9.59
C ALA A 11 -8.78 -11.75 -9.73
N ASP A 12 -9.26 -11.34 -10.91
CA ASP A 12 -9.71 -9.95 -11.15
C ASP A 12 -10.93 -9.59 -10.28
N VAL A 13 -11.84 -10.55 -10.04
CA VAL A 13 -13.04 -10.35 -9.20
C VAL A 13 -12.65 -10.21 -7.73
N GLU A 14 -11.70 -11.03 -7.27
CA GLU A 14 -11.17 -10.96 -5.90
C GLU A 14 -10.43 -9.65 -5.67
N GLU A 15 -9.60 -9.20 -6.61
CA GLU A 15 -8.94 -7.89 -6.54
C GLU A 15 -9.95 -6.74 -6.45
N VAL A 16 -11.00 -6.75 -7.29
CA VAL A 16 -12.07 -5.74 -7.23
C VAL A 16 -12.80 -5.75 -5.90
N THR A 17 -13.08 -6.94 -5.36
CA THR A 17 -13.74 -7.08 -4.06
C THR A 17 -12.86 -6.51 -2.94
N ASN A 18 -11.56 -6.76 -2.99
CA ASN A 18 -10.59 -6.20 -2.04
C ASN A 18 -10.44 -4.68 -2.17
N TYR A 19 -10.51 -4.11 -3.39
CA TYR A 19 -10.54 -2.66 -3.59
C TYR A 19 -11.73 -2.03 -2.86
N LEU A 20 -12.92 -2.62 -2.99
CA LEU A 20 -14.13 -2.14 -2.35
C LEU A 20 -14.05 -2.26 -0.81
N ASP A 21 -13.57 -3.38 -0.29
CA ASP A 21 -13.38 -3.61 1.15
C ASP A 21 -12.38 -2.62 1.76
N ALA A 22 -11.21 -2.44 1.13
CA ALA A 22 -10.19 -1.49 1.58
C ALA A 22 -10.71 -0.04 1.59
N LEU A 23 -11.47 0.36 0.55
CA LEU A 23 -12.05 1.70 0.47
C LEU A 23 -13.16 1.91 1.51
N ALA A 24 -14.05 0.93 1.69
CA ALA A 24 -15.11 1.00 2.70
C ALA A 24 -14.50 1.15 4.10
N TYR A 25 -13.53 0.29 4.44
CA TYR A 25 -12.78 0.39 5.69
C TYR A 25 -12.16 1.78 5.88
N ALA A 26 -11.47 2.32 4.87
CA ALA A 26 -10.82 3.62 4.99
C ALA A 26 -11.84 4.76 5.21
N ARG A 27 -12.96 4.73 4.50
CA ARG A 27 -14.04 5.70 4.67
C ARG A 27 -14.68 5.63 6.05
N ASP A 28 -14.93 4.43 6.57
CA ASP A 28 -15.51 4.25 7.90
C ASP A 28 -14.57 4.75 9.01
N GLN A 29 -13.26 4.52 8.87
CA GLN A 29 -12.27 5.07 9.80
C GLN A 29 -12.25 6.60 9.75
N LEU A 30 -12.25 7.21 8.56
CA LEU A 30 -12.20 8.66 8.42
C LEU A 30 -13.50 9.36 8.86
N ALA A 31 -14.66 8.70 8.70
CA ALA A 31 -15.95 9.26 9.10
C ALA A 31 -16.22 9.16 10.62
N SER A 32 -15.51 8.27 11.31
CA SER A 32 -15.68 8.04 12.74
C SER A 32 -14.88 9.04 13.57
N LYS A 33 -15.53 9.66 14.57
CA LYS A 33 -14.84 10.55 15.54
C LYS A 33 -13.76 9.84 16.36
N GLN A 34 -13.86 8.51 16.48
CA GLN A 34 -12.88 7.66 17.17
C GLN A 34 -12.05 6.82 16.20
N GLY A 35 -12.22 7.05 14.90
CA GLY A 35 -11.49 6.35 13.86
C GLY A 35 -10.08 6.91 13.64
N LEU A 36 -9.42 6.38 12.62
CA LEU A 36 -8.07 6.77 12.27
C LEU A 36 -8.07 8.01 11.37
N PRO A 37 -7.25 9.03 11.65
CA PRO A 37 -6.94 10.05 10.64
C PRO A 37 -6.14 9.41 9.50
N ILE A 38 -5.95 10.16 8.42
CA ILE A 38 -5.00 9.76 7.37
C ILE A 38 -3.63 9.59 8.02
N SER A 39 -3.18 8.34 8.08
CA SER A 39 -2.03 7.92 8.86
C SER A 39 -1.41 6.68 8.23
N MET A 40 -0.14 6.41 8.55
CA MET A 40 0.49 5.18 8.09
C MET A 40 -0.23 3.94 8.61
N ARG A 41 -0.83 4.02 9.81
CA ARG A 41 -1.66 2.95 10.37
C ARG A 41 -2.89 2.68 9.51
N LEU A 42 -3.61 3.72 9.09
CA LEU A 42 -4.77 3.59 8.19
C LEU A 42 -4.38 2.98 6.84
N LEU A 43 -3.31 3.50 6.23
CA LEU A 43 -2.83 3.04 4.92
C LEU A 43 -2.36 1.59 4.95
N ASN A 44 -1.66 1.18 6.02
CA ASN A 44 -1.21 -0.19 6.22
C ASN A 44 -2.40 -1.15 6.39
N GLU A 45 -3.41 -0.78 7.19
CA GLU A 45 -4.62 -1.60 7.36
C GLU A 45 -5.44 -1.71 6.07
N ALA A 46 -5.52 -0.65 5.26
CA ALA A 46 -6.13 -0.69 3.95
C ALA A 46 -5.33 -1.59 2.98
N HIS A 47 -4.00 -1.46 2.95
CA HIS A 47 -3.11 -2.29 2.13
C HIS A 47 -3.20 -3.78 2.49
N LYS A 48 -3.36 -4.11 3.78
CA LYS A 48 -3.58 -5.49 4.23
C LYS A 48 -4.84 -6.11 3.62
N ARG A 49 -5.93 -5.35 3.56
CA ARG A 49 -7.20 -5.77 2.95
C ARG A 49 -7.08 -5.88 1.43
N LEU A 50 -6.40 -4.92 0.82
CA LEU A 50 -6.13 -4.86 -0.62
C LEU A 50 -5.49 -6.14 -1.16
N MET A 51 -4.50 -6.65 -0.43
CA MET A 51 -3.64 -7.74 -0.87
C MET A 51 -4.13 -9.12 -0.41
N ARG A 52 -5.33 -9.24 0.17
CA ARG A 52 -5.84 -10.50 0.72
C ARG A 52 -6.10 -11.52 -0.39
N ASP A 53 -5.43 -12.67 -0.33
CA ASP A 53 -5.61 -13.82 -1.25
C ASP A 53 -5.43 -13.52 -2.75
N VAL A 54 -4.84 -12.39 -3.10
CA VAL A 54 -4.57 -11.98 -4.48
C VAL A 54 -3.07 -12.01 -4.78
N ARG A 55 -2.71 -11.62 -6.00
CA ARG A 55 -1.32 -11.44 -6.43
C ARG A 55 -0.56 -10.56 -5.45
N GLY A 56 0.64 -10.99 -5.06
CA GLY A 56 1.45 -10.28 -4.08
C GLY A 56 0.98 -10.39 -2.61
N SER A 57 0.00 -11.25 -2.29
CA SER A 57 -0.38 -11.58 -0.90
C SER A 57 0.79 -12.09 -0.05
N ASN A 58 1.83 -12.64 -0.69
CA ASN A 58 3.08 -13.06 -0.06
C ASN A 58 4.11 -11.91 0.14
N LYS A 59 3.81 -10.67 -0.27
CA LYS A 59 4.72 -9.52 -0.23
C LYS A 59 4.49 -8.61 0.99
N GLN A 60 4.24 -9.21 2.15
CA GLN A 60 4.02 -8.53 3.44
C GLN A 60 2.86 -7.50 3.40
N PRO A 61 1.60 -7.94 3.22
CA PRO A 61 0.43 -7.08 3.30
C PRO A 61 0.37 -6.28 4.60
N GLY A 62 0.18 -4.97 4.47
CA GLY A 62 0.14 -4.03 5.59
C GLY A 62 1.49 -3.60 6.16
N ASP A 63 2.61 -4.03 5.59
CA ASP A 63 3.93 -3.57 6.01
C ASP A 63 4.57 -2.63 4.98
N VAL A 64 5.36 -1.68 5.50
CA VAL A 64 6.26 -0.89 4.67
C VAL A 64 7.42 -1.78 4.20
N ARG A 65 7.75 -1.69 2.92
CA ARG A 65 8.80 -2.53 2.32
C ARG A 65 10.14 -2.38 3.02
N ARG A 66 10.87 -3.49 3.08
CA ARG A 66 12.24 -3.58 3.64
C ARG A 66 13.31 -3.77 2.57
N SER A 67 12.91 -4.00 1.33
CA SER A 67 13.78 -4.13 0.17
C SER A 67 13.59 -2.95 -0.80
N GLN A 68 14.60 -2.70 -1.63
CA GLN A 68 14.51 -1.72 -2.71
C GLN A 68 13.52 -2.21 -3.76
N ASN A 69 12.53 -1.37 -4.10
CA ASN A 69 11.71 -1.55 -5.29
C ASN A 69 12.19 -0.63 -6.41
N TRP A 70 11.71 -0.87 -7.64
CA TRP A 70 11.93 0.00 -8.78
C TRP A 70 10.75 -0.15 -9.75
N ILE A 71 10.55 0.86 -10.60
CA ILE A 71 9.46 0.91 -11.57
C ILE A 71 10.06 1.02 -12.97
N GLY A 72 9.71 0.07 -13.83
CA GLY A 72 10.31 -0.10 -15.15
C GLY A 72 11.70 -0.75 -15.08
N GLY A 73 12.08 -1.47 -16.13
CA GLY A 73 13.38 -2.15 -16.20
C GLY A 73 13.48 -3.44 -15.36
N SER A 74 14.58 -4.17 -15.55
CA SER A 74 14.85 -5.45 -14.87
C SER A 74 15.70 -5.31 -13.61
N ARG A 75 16.32 -4.13 -13.40
CA ARG A 75 17.17 -3.82 -12.25
C ARG A 75 17.15 -2.31 -11.98
N PRO A 76 17.52 -1.85 -10.76
CA PRO A 76 17.56 -0.41 -10.46
C PRO A 76 18.36 0.43 -11.46
N GLY A 77 19.47 -0.10 -11.98
CA GLY A 77 20.34 0.61 -12.92
C GLY A 77 19.77 0.83 -14.32
N ASN A 78 18.64 0.22 -14.68
CA ASN A 78 17.93 0.50 -15.94
C ASN A 78 16.45 0.82 -15.72
N ALA A 79 16.08 1.17 -14.48
CA ALA A 79 14.72 1.51 -14.14
C ALA A 79 14.37 2.95 -14.53
N THR A 80 13.11 3.18 -14.88
CA THR A 80 12.59 4.54 -15.15
C THR A 80 12.50 5.35 -13.86
N ASN A 81 12.19 4.69 -12.75
CA ASN A 81 12.16 5.31 -11.44
C ASN A 81 12.65 4.33 -10.36
N VAL A 82 13.51 4.82 -9.48
CA VAL A 82 13.96 4.12 -8.28
C VAL A 82 13.53 4.96 -7.07
N PRO A 83 12.47 4.54 -6.35
CA PRO A 83 12.02 5.24 -5.15
C PRO A 83 13.07 5.27 -4.03
N ALA A 84 12.84 6.11 -3.02
CA ALA A 84 13.73 6.28 -1.87
C ALA A 84 14.18 4.93 -1.26
N PRO A 85 15.41 4.78 -0.76
CA PRO A 85 15.85 3.52 -0.20
C PRO A 85 15.10 3.16 1.11
N PRO A 86 14.97 1.86 1.46
CA PRO A 86 14.14 1.41 2.59
C PRO A 86 14.49 2.05 3.94
N ASP A 87 15.77 2.32 4.18
CA ASP A 87 16.30 2.95 5.38
C ASP A 87 15.81 4.39 5.57
N LYS A 88 15.44 5.09 4.49
CA LYS A 88 14.90 6.45 4.54
C LYS A 88 13.38 6.50 4.70
N LEU A 89 12.67 5.39 4.47
CA LEU A 89 11.21 5.35 4.52
C LEU A 89 10.63 5.76 5.88
N PRO A 90 11.16 5.33 7.04
CA PRO A 90 10.59 5.72 8.33
C PRO A 90 10.52 7.24 8.51
N GLN A 91 11.58 7.96 8.11
CA GLN A 91 11.61 9.41 8.19
C GLN A 91 10.65 10.05 7.17
N LEU A 92 10.74 9.66 5.90
CA LEU A 92 9.93 10.26 4.83
C LEU A 92 8.43 10.05 5.03
N LEU A 93 8.03 8.88 5.53
CA LEU A 93 6.62 8.59 5.82
C LEU A 93 6.13 9.36 7.04
N SER A 94 6.99 9.61 8.04
CA SER A 94 6.66 10.50 9.16
C SER A 94 6.48 11.95 8.71
N GLU A 95 7.34 12.43 7.81
CA GLU A 95 7.22 13.77 7.22
C GLU A 95 5.96 13.89 6.36
N PHE A 96 5.64 12.85 5.57
CA PHE A 96 4.40 12.77 4.80
C PHE A 96 3.16 12.85 5.68
N GLU A 97 3.10 12.06 6.76
CA GLU A 97 1.97 12.06 7.70
C GLU A 97 1.78 13.44 8.37
N LYS A 98 2.88 14.13 8.72
CA LYS A 98 2.84 15.48 9.29
C LYS A 98 2.45 16.57 8.28
N TYR A 99 2.69 16.33 7.00
CA TYR A 99 2.34 17.27 5.92
C TYR A 99 0.83 17.25 5.63
N ILE A 100 0.16 16.12 5.88
CA ILE A 100 -1.29 16.02 5.71
C ILE A 100 -1.96 16.79 6.86
N PRO A 101 -2.77 17.82 6.56
CA PRO A 101 -3.50 18.55 7.59
C PRO A 101 -4.43 17.58 8.34
N VAL A 102 -4.42 17.64 9.68
CA VAL A 102 -5.29 16.80 10.50
C VAL A 102 -6.71 17.35 10.55
N ASP A 103 -6.93 18.64 10.26
CA ASP A 103 -8.23 19.26 9.99
C ASP A 103 -7.99 20.65 9.36
N ASP A 104 -8.79 21.02 8.36
CA ASP A 104 -9.10 22.42 8.03
C ASP A 104 -10.49 22.68 8.66
N PRO A 105 -10.68 23.70 9.52
CA PRO A 105 -11.89 23.91 10.29
C PRO A 105 -13.16 24.18 9.46
#